data_AF-A0AA38JLC5-F1
#
_entry.id   AF-A0AA38JLC5-F1
#
_cell.length_a   1.000
_cell.length_b   1.000
_cell.length_c   1.000
_cell.angle_alpha   90.00
_cell.angle_beta   90.00
_cell.angle_gamma   90.00
#
_symmetry.space_group_name_H-M   'P 1'
#
loop_
_entity.id
_entity.type
_entity.pdbx_description
1 polymer ?
#
loop_
_entity_poly.entity_id
_entity_poly.type
_entity_poly.pdbx_seq_one_letter_code
_entity_poly.pdbx_strand_id
1 'polypeptide(L)'
;INFHCSESFICKYLVNNMDWSFRSTTCAAQKLPKNVEEILTESALQEAYCIHNYNIPAALCVNTDQTQTVYQQGTNMTWNQKGDHQVPAVGIDEK
;
A
#
# COMPACT_ATOMS: atom_id res chain seq x y z
N ILE A 1 9.19 31.13 -9.52
CA ILE A 1 7.79 31.34 -9.99
C ILE A 1 6.92 30.37 -9.21
N ASN A 2 6.07 30.87 -8.31
CA ASN A 2 5.17 30.02 -7.52
C ASN A 2 3.83 29.95 -8.25
N PHE A 3 3.56 28.82 -8.88
CA PHE A 3 2.25 28.56 -9.48
C PHE A 3 1.18 28.56 -8.38
N HIS A 4 0.20 29.44 -8.51
CA HIS A 4 -0.98 29.48 -7.64
C HIS A 4 -2.21 29.19 -8.48
N CYS A 5 -3.00 28.23 -8.04
CA CYS A 5 -4.22 27.82 -8.70
C CYS A 5 -5.31 27.59 -7.64
N SER A 6 -6.54 28.04 -7.92
CA SER A 6 -7.66 27.78 -7.02
C SER A 6 -8.04 26.30 -7.08
N GLU A 7 -8.48 25.76 -5.94
CA GLU A 7 -9.04 24.41 -5.85
C GLU A 7 -10.21 24.22 -6.85
N SER A 8 -11.03 25.26 -7.01
CA SER A 8 -12.14 25.28 -7.97
C SER A 8 -11.70 25.12 -9.43
N PHE A 9 -10.52 25.63 -9.81
CA PHE A 9 -9.98 25.42 -11.15
C PHE A 9 -9.50 23.98 -11.31
N ILE A 10 -8.81 23.43 -10.30
CA ILE A 10 -8.31 22.05 -10.31
C ILE A 10 -9.49 21.06 -10.46
N CYS A 11 -10.55 21.21 -9.66
CA CYS A 11 -11.74 20.37 -9.74
C CYS A 11 -12.40 20.43 -11.13
N LYS A 12 -12.54 21.64 -11.71
CA LYS A 12 -13.10 21.80 -13.07
C LYS A 12 -12.21 21.16 -14.13
N TYR A 13 -10.90 21.29 -13.99
CA TYR A 13 -9.95 20.72 -14.93
C TYR A 13 -10.01 19.18 -14.92
N LEU A 14 -9.98 18.58 -13.73
CA LEU A 14 -10.07 17.12 -13.54
C LEU A 14 -11.37 16.53 -14.08
N VAL A 15 -12.51 17.19 -13.82
CA VAL A 15 -13.82 16.73 -14.30
C VAL A 15 -13.95 16.89 -15.82
N ASN A 16 -13.56 18.04 -16.38
CA ASN A 16 -13.87 18.36 -17.78
C ASN A 16 -12.82 17.85 -18.78
N ASN A 17 -11.57 17.64 -18.35
CA ASN A 17 -10.47 17.26 -19.25
C ASN A 17 -9.94 15.85 -18.98
N MET A 18 -10.12 15.32 -17.76
CA MET A 18 -9.61 14.00 -17.38
C MET A 18 -10.72 12.98 -17.11
N ASP A 19 -12.00 13.38 -17.15
CA ASP A 19 -13.15 12.54 -16.79
C ASP A 19 -13.03 11.90 -15.40
N TRP A 20 -12.40 12.60 -14.45
CA TRP A 20 -12.24 12.13 -13.07
C TRP A 20 -13.32 12.68 -12.15
N SER A 21 -13.68 11.89 -11.15
CA SER A 21 -14.65 12.28 -10.12
C SER A 21 -14.08 11.99 -8.73
N PHE A 22 -14.50 12.77 -7.75
CA PHE A 22 -14.19 12.50 -6.35
C PHE A 22 -14.96 11.25 -5.88
N ARG A 23 -14.24 10.24 -5.41
CA ARG A 23 -14.80 8.92 -5.09
C ARG A 23 -14.29 8.42 -3.74
N SER A 24 -15.13 7.63 -3.06
CA SER A 24 -14.72 6.89 -1.87
C SER A 24 -13.85 5.71 -2.27
N THR A 25 -12.75 5.48 -1.55
CA THR A 25 -11.92 4.29 -1.70
C THR A 25 -12.66 3.08 -1.12
N THR A 26 -12.76 1.99 -1.87
CA THR A 26 -13.60 0.82 -1.51
C THR A 26 -12.85 -0.49 -1.35
N CYS A 27 -11.53 -0.55 -1.63
CA CYS A 27 -10.78 -1.78 -1.47
C CYS A 27 -9.31 -1.59 -1.07
N ALA A 28 -8.85 -2.46 -0.16
CA ALA A 28 -7.46 -2.62 0.23
C ALA A 28 -6.61 -3.24 -0.89
N ALA A 29 -5.54 -2.57 -1.28
CA ALA A 29 -4.65 -3.04 -2.34
C ALA A 29 -3.53 -3.96 -1.81
N GLN A 30 -3.86 -5.05 -1.11
CA GLN A 30 -2.86 -6.10 -0.83
C GLN A 30 -2.81 -7.09 -1.99
N LYS A 31 -1.80 -6.96 -2.86
CA LYS A 31 -1.49 -7.96 -3.88
C LYS A 31 -0.41 -8.89 -3.34
N LEU A 32 -0.80 -10.07 -2.88
CA LEU A 32 0.16 -11.13 -2.56
C LEU A 32 0.84 -11.62 -3.86
N PRO A 33 2.15 -11.93 -3.81
CA PRO A 33 2.81 -12.57 -4.93
C PRO A 33 2.26 -14.00 -5.14
N LYS A 34 2.28 -14.48 -6.39
CA LYS A 34 1.72 -15.80 -6.76
C LYS A 34 2.37 -16.98 -6.05
N ASN A 35 3.61 -16.82 -5.59
CA ASN A 35 4.44 -17.83 -4.96
C ASN A 35 4.65 -17.57 -3.46
N VAL A 36 3.71 -16.91 -2.79
CA VAL A 36 3.80 -16.59 -1.36
C VAL A 36 4.13 -17.82 -0.50
N GLU A 37 3.47 -18.96 -0.75
CA GLU A 37 3.69 -20.21 0.01
C GLU A 37 5.12 -20.74 -0.13
N GLU A 38 5.70 -20.64 -1.32
CA GLU A 38 7.07 -21.05 -1.60
C GLU A 38 8.06 -20.15 -0.85
N ILE A 39 7.88 -18.83 -0.96
CA ILE A 39 8.73 -17.84 -0.28
C ILE A 39 8.70 -18.04 1.24
N LEU A 40 7.51 -18.25 1.82
CA LEU A 40 7.37 -18.47 3.25
C LEU A 40 8.05 -19.77 3.68
N THR A 41 7.91 -20.84 2.90
CA THR A 41 8.54 -22.12 3.17
C THR A 41 10.07 -22.03 3.09
N GLU A 42 10.60 -21.39 2.05
CA GLU A 42 12.04 -21.18 1.87
C GLU A 42 12.63 -20.34 3.00
N SER A 43 11.98 -19.24 3.39
CA SER A 43 12.42 -18.39 4.50
C SER A 43 12.51 -19.19 5.81
N ALA A 44 11.48 -19.97 6.11
CA ALA A 44 11.45 -20.79 7.34
C ALA A 44 12.57 -21.84 7.35
N LEU A 45 12.85 -22.49 6.21
CA LEU A 45 13.94 -23.47 6.11
C LEU A 45 15.32 -22.82 6.23
N GLN A 46 15.52 -21.64 5.64
CA GLN A 46 16.77 -20.89 5.75
C GLN A 46 17.04 -20.45 7.19
N GLU A 47 16.02 -19.94 7.89
CA GLU A 47 16.13 -19.59 9.31
C GLU A 47 16.47 -20.81 10.17
N ALA A 48 15.78 -21.94 9.97
CA ALA A 48 16.07 -23.18 10.68
C ALA A 48 17.50 -23.69 10.44
N TYR A 49 17.98 -23.62 9.19
CA TYR A 49 19.35 -23.97 8.84
C TYR A 49 20.37 -23.06 9.55
N CYS A 50 20.13 -21.74 9.57
CA CYS A 50 21.01 -20.80 10.26
C CYS A 50 21.04 -21.03 11.78
N ILE A 51 19.87 -21.23 12.41
CA ILE A 51 19.79 -21.52 13.85
C ILE A 51 20.55 -22.80 14.18
N HIS A 52 20.36 -23.85 13.38
CA HIS A 52 21.01 -25.14 13.60
C HIS A 52 22.54 -25.07 13.45
N ASN A 53 23.05 -24.48 12.35
CA ASN A 53 24.48 -24.51 12.06
C ASN A 53 25.30 -23.51 12.87
N TYR A 54 24.71 -22.36 13.24
CA TYR A 54 25.39 -21.33 14.01
C TYR A 54 25.02 -21.34 15.49
N ASN A 55 24.17 -22.29 15.92
CA ASN A 55 23.65 -22.41 17.28
C ASN A 55 23.12 -21.06 17.81
N ILE A 56 22.35 -20.37 16.97
CA ILE A 56 21.89 -19.00 17.23
C ILE A 56 20.95 -19.03 18.44
N PRO A 57 21.30 -18.35 19.55
CA PRO A 57 20.41 -18.26 20.70
C PRO A 57 19.12 -17.53 20.33
N ALA A 58 17.99 -17.97 20.88
CA ALA A 58 16.70 -17.33 20.64
C ALA A 58 16.70 -15.83 20.97
N ALA A 59 17.53 -15.40 21.93
CA ALA A 59 17.70 -13.99 22.30
C ALA A 59 18.29 -13.10 21.18
N LEU A 60 18.89 -13.70 20.13
CA LEU A 60 19.43 -12.98 18.98
C LEU A 60 18.47 -12.99 17.77
N CYS A 61 17.29 -13.62 17.89
CA CYS A 61 16.25 -13.53 16.88
C CYS A 61 15.51 -12.19 17.06
N VAL A 62 15.92 -11.18 16.30
CA VAL A 62 15.33 -9.83 16.35
C VAL A 62 14.47 -9.63 15.12
N ASN A 63 13.18 -9.38 15.34
CA ASN A 63 12.27 -8.95 14.28
C ASN A 63 12.51 -7.47 14.00
N THR A 64 13.01 -7.15 12.81
CA THR A 64 13.11 -5.77 12.32
C THR A 64 12.12 -5.58 11.20
N ASP A 65 10.98 -4.94 11.48
CA ASP A 65 10.07 -4.46 10.44
C ASP A 65 10.22 -2.94 10.27
N GLN A 66 10.19 -2.49 9.02
CA GLN A 66 10.06 -1.07 8.73
C GLN A 66 8.58 -0.81 8.44
N THR A 67 7.87 -0.25 9.42
CA THR A 67 6.52 0.24 9.17
C THR A 67 6.64 1.51 8.32
N GLN A 68 6.32 1.42 7.04
CA GLN A 68 6.19 2.62 6.21
C GLN A 68 4.96 3.38 6.71
N THR A 69 5.16 4.39 7.57
CA THR A 69 4.11 5.35 7.87
C THR A 69 3.87 6.17 6.59
N VAL A 70 3.03 5.63 5.71
CA VAL A 70 2.49 6.40 4.59
C VAL A 70 1.62 7.48 5.22
N TYR A 71 1.82 8.74 4.83
CA TYR A 71 0.89 9.81 5.17
C TYR A 71 -0.46 9.48 4.52
N GLN A 72 -1.31 8.81 5.27
CA GLN A 72 -2.63 8.41 4.84
C GLN A 72 -3.45 9.69 4.65
N GLN A 73 -4.06 9.86 3.48
CA GLN A 73 -5.06 10.90 3.32
C GLN A 73 -6.19 10.59 4.31
N GLY A 74 -6.36 11.43 5.33
CA GLY A 74 -7.36 11.21 6.40
C GLY A 74 -8.81 11.20 5.90
N THR A 75 -9.04 11.56 4.64
CA THR A 75 -10.29 11.36 3.94
C THR A 75 -10.15 10.14 3.05
N ASN A 76 -11.02 9.14 3.22
CA ASN A 76 -11.18 7.94 2.38
C ASN A 76 -11.62 8.28 0.93
N MET A 77 -11.09 9.35 0.36
CA MET A 77 -11.58 10.00 -0.84
C MET A 77 -10.40 10.32 -1.76
N THR A 78 -10.50 9.88 -3.00
CA THR A 78 -9.50 10.13 -4.04
C THR A 78 -10.18 10.52 -5.35
N TRP A 79 -9.42 11.10 -6.26
CA TRP A 79 -9.88 11.37 -7.62
C TRP A 79 -9.57 10.16 -8.48
N ASN A 80 -10.59 9.56 -9.08
CA ASN A 80 -10.42 8.45 -10.01
C ASN A 80 -11.38 8.58 -11.21
N GLN A 81 -11.13 7.80 -12.27
CA GLN A 81 -11.93 7.83 -13.49
C GLN A 81 -13.42 7.58 -13.20
N LYS A 82 -14.26 8.38 -13.85
CA LYS A 82 -15.70 8.32 -13.70
C LYS A 82 -16.24 7.02 -14.28
N GLY A 83 -16.69 6.12 -13.41
CA GLY A 83 -17.33 4.86 -13.78
C GLY A 83 -16.68 3.64 -13.17
N ASP A 84 -15.50 3.79 -12.57
CA ASP A 84 -14.80 2.70 -11.90
C ASP A 84 -15.58 2.22 -10.67
N HIS A 85 -15.83 0.92 -10.64
CA HIS A 85 -16.55 0.24 -9.55
C HIS A 85 -15.63 -0.04 -8.34
N GLN A 86 -14.32 -0.08 -8.55
CA GLN A 86 -13.32 -0.31 -7.51
C GLN A 86 -12.26 0.78 -7.61
N VAL A 87 -12.12 1.56 -6.55
CA VAL A 87 -11.10 2.61 -6.46
C VAL A 87 -10.05 2.14 -5.44
N PRO A 88 -8.87 1.70 -5.91
CA PRO A 88 -7.84 1.16 -5.02
C PRO A 88 -7.22 2.29 -4.20
N ALA A 89 -7.04 2.05 -2.89
CA ALA A 89 -6.27 2.94 -2.03
C ALA A 89 -4.94 2.30 -1.65
N VAL A 90 -3.87 3.10 -1.72
CA VAL A 90 -2.58 2.72 -1.14
C VAL A 90 -2.63 3.03 0.35
N GLY A 91 -2.43 2.02 1.20
CA GLY A 91 -2.39 2.17 2.66
C GLY A 91 -3.73 2.05 3.39
N ILE A 92 -4.77 1.47 2.78
CA ILE A 92 -5.96 1.00 3.50
C ILE A 92 -5.86 -0.51 3.56
N ASP A 93 -5.68 -1.07 4.76
CA ASP A 93 -5.92 -2.48 5.04
C ASP A 93 -7.39 -2.65 5.43
N GLU A 94 -8.06 -3.63 4.83
CA GLU A 94 -9.39 -4.05 5.27
C GLU A 94 -9.23 -4.94 6.51
N LYS A 95 -9.96 -4.58 7.57
CA LYS A 95 -10.04 -5.33 8.83
C LYS A 95 -11.09 -6.41 8.77
#